data_AF-A0A9D5GY45-F1
#
_entry.id   AF-A0A9D5GY45-F1
#
_cell.length_a   1.000
_cell.length_b   1.000
_cell.length_c   1.000
_cell.angle_alpha   90.00
_cell.angle_beta   90.00
_cell.angle_gamma   90.00
#
_symmetry.space_group_name_H-M   'P 1'
#
loop_
_entity.id
_entity.type
_entity.pdbx_description
1 polymer ?
#
loop_
_entity_poly.entity_id
_entity_poly.type
_entity_poly.pdbx_seq_one_letter_code
_entity_poly.pdbx_strand_id
1 'polypeptide(L)'
;MVLFSISVLNNMFDLYFIFLKLSSRRLEMSLRQRDVEQWMSHRRLGEDLRRRVRQAERYNWAATRGVNEEILMENLPEDLQREIRRHLFKFVKKVRIFSLMDERILDAICERLRQKIYIKGSKVLYDGGLVEKVVFIVRGKLESIGEDEIRVPLSEGNVCGEELLTWCLEHTSGNKVCGKTRIPRQRLISNRTVLCLTNVEAFSIRAADLEEVTKLFARFLRSPGVQGAIRYESPYWRCLAATRIQVAWRYRKKRLYRADTSQSNPNPTTIPTN
;
A
#
# COMPACT_ATOMS: atom_id res chain seq x y z
N MET A 1 -0.73 55.74 -27.11
CA MET A 1 0.52 55.03 -27.44
C MET A 1 1.26 54.50 -26.21
N VAL A 2 1.52 55.31 -25.18
CA VAL A 2 2.33 54.92 -24.00
C VAL A 2 1.80 53.66 -23.26
N LEU A 3 0.48 53.56 -23.04
CA LEU A 3 -0.13 52.39 -22.37
C LEU A 3 -0.01 51.09 -23.18
N PHE A 4 0.01 51.18 -24.51
CA PHE A 4 0.19 50.04 -25.40
C PHE A 4 1.64 49.53 -25.34
N SER A 5 2.61 50.45 -25.35
CA SER A 5 4.03 50.12 -25.20
C SER A 5 4.36 49.49 -23.83
N ILE A 6 3.75 49.98 -22.75
CA ILE A 6 3.89 49.39 -21.40
C ILE A 6 3.31 47.98 -21.34
N SER A 7 2.14 47.74 -21.97
CA SER A 7 1.52 46.42 -22.03
C SER A 7 2.37 45.40 -22.81
N VAL A 8 2.99 45.82 -23.92
CA VAL A 8 3.90 44.98 -24.72
C VAL A 8 5.19 44.67 -23.96
N LEU A 9 5.77 45.65 -23.27
CA LEU A 9 6.96 45.43 -22.43
C LEU A 9 6.67 44.48 -21.26
N ASN A 10 5.54 44.63 -20.57
CA ASN A 10 5.15 43.71 -19.49
C ASN A 10 4.95 42.28 -20.01
N ASN A 11 4.27 42.11 -21.15
CA ASN A 11 4.13 40.78 -21.78
C ASN A 11 5.49 40.17 -22.19
N MET A 12 6.41 40.99 -22.67
CA MET A 12 7.76 40.54 -23.04
C MET A 12 8.59 40.13 -21.81
N PHE A 13 8.50 40.87 -20.71
CA PHE A 13 9.12 40.50 -19.43
C PHE A 13 8.53 39.21 -18.87
N ASP A 14 7.20 39.05 -18.92
CA ASP A 14 6.52 37.82 -18.50
C ASP A 14 6.97 36.62 -19.35
N LEU A 15 7.07 36.79 -20.67
CA LEU A 15 7.53 35.75 -21.60
C LEU A 15 8.99 35.37 -21.34
N TYR A 16 9.86 36.36 -21.10
CA TYR A 16 11.26 36.13 -20.74
C TYR A 16 11.39 35.39 -19.40
N PHE A 17 10.61 35.78 -18.40
CA PHE A 17 10.60 35.13 -17.09
C PHE A 17 10.08 33.68 -17.15
N ILE A 18 9.05 33.43 -17.96
CA ILE A 18 8.56 32.07 -18.25
C ILE A 18 9.66 31.26 -18.93
N PHE A 19 10.34 31.81 -19.94
CA PHE A 19 11.44 31.14 -20.63
C PHE A 19 12.60 30.80 -19.68
N LEU A 20 13.00 31.73 -18.81
CA LEU A 20 14.04 31.49 -17.80
C LEU A 20 13.65 30.38 -16.82
N LYS A 21 12.41 30.40 -16.32
CA LYS A 21 11.88 29.36 -15.41
C LYS A 21 11.84 27.98 -16.08
N LEU A 22 11.41 27.92 -17.34
CA LEU A 22 11.40 26.68 -18.12
C LEU A 22 12.82 26.16 -18.38
N SER A 23 13.76 27.06 -18.65
CA SER A 23 15.18 26.74 -18.86
C SER A 23 15.82 26.19 -17.59
N SER A 24 15.54 26.80 -16.43
CA SER A 24 16.02 26.34 -15.13
C SER A 24 15.51 24.93 -14.78
N ARG A 25 14.21 24.67 -14.95
CA ARG A 25 13.63 23.34 -14.69
C ARG A 25 14.15 22.26 -15.64
N ARG A 26 14.38 22.60 -16.91
CA ARG A 26 15.00 21.67 -17.87
C ARG A 26 16.44 21.35 -17.48
N LEU A 27 17.19 22.34 -17.02
CA LEU A 27 18.56 22.16 -16.55
C LEU A 27 18.59 21.28 -15.30
N GLU A 28 17.72 21.53 -14.33
CA GLU A 28 17.61 20.73 -13.10
C GLU A 28 17.32 19.26 -13.41
N MET A 29 16.35 18.99 -14.30
CA MET A 29 16.07 17.62 -14.74
C MET A 29 17.28 16.99 -15.45
N SER A 30 17.98 17.76 -16.29
CA SER A 30 19.16 17.26 -17.00
C SER A 30 20.30 16.91 -16.05
N LEU A 31 20.53 17.72 -15.01
CA LEU A 31 21.55 17.44 -13.99
C LEU A 31 21.19 16.17 -13.22
N ARG A 32 19.95 16.08 -12.74
CA ARG A 32 19.44 14.90 -12.05
C ARG A 32 19.55 13.63 -12.88
N GLN A 33 19.25 13.69 -14.18
CA GLN A 33 19.43 12.55 -15.09
C GLN A 33 20.90 12.11 -15.16
N ARG A 34 21.84 13.06 -15.27
CA ARG A 34 23.27 12.73 -15.31
C ARG A 34 23.73 12.07 -14.01
N ASP A 35 23.31 12.61 -12.86
CA ASP A 35 23.68 12.05 -11.55
C ASP A 35 23.15 10.61 -11.39
N VAL A 36 21.91 10.36 -11.82
CA VAL A 36 21.31 9.02 -11.79
C VAL A 36 22.03 8.07 -12.75
N GLU A 37 22.35 8.48 -13.97
CA GLU A 37 23.11 7.65 -14.91
C GLU A 37 24.52 7.31 -14.38
N GLN A 38 25.21 8.30 -13.82
CA GLN A 38 26.52 8.08 -13.21
C GLN A 38 26.44 7.11 -12.03
N TRP A 39 25.42 7.26 -11.17
CA TRP A 39 25.15 6.36 -10.05
C TRP A 39 24.85 4.92 -10.51
N MET A 40 24.08 4.75 -11.59
CA MET A 40 23.76 3.43 -12.16
C MET A 40 24.98 2.78 -12.83
N SER A 41 25.79 3.59 -13.51
CA SER A 41 27.02 3.14 -14.16
C SER A 41 28.04 2.65 -13.13
N HIS A 42 28.25 3.43 -12.08
CA HIS A 42 29.17 3.10 -10.98
C HIS A 42 28.78 1.78 -10.29
N ARG A 43 27.48 1.49 -10.14
CA ARG A 43 26.96 0.23 -9.57
C ARG A 43 26.84 -0.93 -10.56
N ARG A 44 27.22 -0.72 -11.83
CA ARG A 44 27.16 -1.74 -12.89
C ARG A 44 25.78 -2.38 -13.02
N LEU A 45 24.71 -1.60 -12.86
CA LEU A 45 23.35 -2.12 -12.97
C LEU A 45 23.10 -2.70 -14.38
N GLY A 46 22.38 -3.82 -14.47
CA GLY A 46 21.97 -4.39 -15.76
C GLY A 46 21.01 -3.47 -16.52
N GLU A 47 20.99 -3.58 -17.85
CA GLU A 47 20.26 -2.63 -18.71
C GLU A 47 18.75 -2.60 -18.45
N ASP A 48 18.15 -3.74 -18.09
CA ASP A 48 16.73 -3.80 -17.72
C ASP A 48 16.43 -2.95 -16.48
N LEU A 49 17.26 -3.08 -15.44
CA LEU A 49 17.12 -2.30 -14.22
C LEU A 49 17.35 -0.81 -14.49
N ARG A 50 18.35 -0.47 -15.32
CA ARG A 50 18.58 0.93 -15.75
C ARG A 50 17.37 1.51 -16.46
N ARG A 51 16.76 0.77 -17.40
CA ARG A 51 15.55 1.19 -18.11
C ARG A 51 14.41 1.49 -17.13
N ARG A 52 14.20 0.62 -16.14
CA ARG A 52 13.17 0.79 -15.11
C ARG A 52 13.45 2.00 -14.20
N VAL A 53 14.71 2.22 -13.80
CA VAL A 53 15.10 3.39 -13.00
C VAL A 53 14.86 4.68 -13.79
N ARG A 54 15.25 4.75 -15.07
CA ARG A 54 14.97 5.91 -15.94
C ARG A 54 13.47 6.19 -16.05
N GLN A 55 12.65 5.14 -16.20
CA GLN A 55 11.20 5.28 -16.26
C GLN A 55 10.63 5.81 -14.94
N ALA A 56 11.12 5.29 -13.80
CA ALA A 56 10.72 5.76 -12.48
C ALA A 56 11.08 7.24 -12.28
N GLU A 57 12.29 7.66 -12.62
CA GLU A 57 12.71 9.05 -12.49
C GLU A 57 11.91 10.00 -13.39
N ARG A 58 11.64 9.61 -14.64
CA ARG A 58 10.80 10.41 -15.56
C ARG A 58 9.38 10.58 -15.03
N TYR A 59 8.78 9.50 -14.54
CA TYR A 59 7.42 9.55 -14.01
C TYR A 59 7.35 10.32 -12.69
N ASN A 60 8.32 10.11 -11.80
CA ASN A 60 8.45 10.86 -10.55
C ASN A 60 8.59 12.37 -10.84
N TRP A 61 9.47 12.76 -11.76
CA TRP A 61 9.61 14.15 -12.18
C TRP A 61 8.33 14.74 -12.77
N ALA A 62 7.60 13.99 -13.59
CA ALA A 62 6.33 14.45 -14.13
C ALA A 62 5.27 14.67 -13.04
N ALA A 63 5.25 13.80 -12.01
CA ALA A 63 4.30 13.86 -10.91
C ALA A 63 4.64 14.95 -9.88
N THR A 64 5.91 15.05 -9.46
CA THR A 64 6.33 15.93 -8.35
C THR A 64 7.04 17.21 -8.80
N ARG A 65 7.37 17.32 -10.10
CA ARG A 65 8.21 18.39 -10.67
C ARG A 65 9.55 18.53 -9.96
N GLY A 66 10.10 17.43 -9.46
CA GLY A 66 11.38 17.38 -8.76
C GLY A 66 11.31 17.70 -7.27
N VAL A 67 10.14 18.11 -6.75
CA VAL A 67 9.97 18.43 -5.33
C VAL A 67 10.04 17.15 -4.50
N ASN A 68 10.96 17.13 -3.53
CA ASN A 68 10.97 16.11 -2.50
C ASN A 68 10.09 16.57 -1.34
N GLU A 69 8.87 16.04 -1.25
CA GLU A 69 7.91 16.42 -0.21
C GLU A 69 8.45 16.16 1.20
N GLU A 70 9.25 15.11 1.44
CA GLU A 70 9.82 14.84 2.77
C GLU A 70 10.74 15.99 3.21
N ILE A 71 11.68 16.39 2.34
CA ILE A 71 12.62 17.49 2.63
C ILE A 71 11.89 18.84 2.71
N LEU A 72 10.89 19.07 1.85
CA LEU A 72 10.08 20.28 1.90
C LEU A 72 9.37 20.40 3.24
N MET A 73 8.78 19.31 3.73
CA MET A 73 8.07 19.30 5.01
C MET A 73 9.03 19.48 6.19
N GLU A 74 10.22 18.88 6.18
CA GLU A 74 11.23 19.03 7.23
C GLU A 74 11.71 20.49 7.40
N ASN A 75 11.72 21.27 6.32
CA ASN A 75 12.14 22.68 6.35
C ASN A 75 11.05 23.64 6.85
N LEU A 76 9.81 23.16 7.03
CA LEU A 76 8.69 23.99 7.48
C LEU A 76 8.50 23.89 8.99
N PRO A 77 8.07 24.98 9.66
CA PRO A 77 7.56 24.94 11.03
C PRO A 77 6.45 23.90 11.24
N GLU A 78 6.36 23.33 12.45
CA GLU A 78 5.45 22.22 12.77
C GLU A 78 3.95 22.55 12.57
N ASP A 79 3.57 23.79 12.82
CA ASP A 79 2.22 24.31 12.61
C ASP A 79 1.85 24.27 11.12
N LEU A 80 2.72 24.78 10.24
CA LEU A 80 2.52 24.72 8.79
C LEU A 80 2.53 23.29 8.26
N GLN A 81 3.44 22.44 8.78
CA GLN A 81 3.44 21.04 8.42
C GLN A 81 2.09 20.38 8.73
N ARG A 82 1.51 20.67 9.90
CA ARG A 82 0.21 20.15 10.32
C ARG A 82 -0.92 20.62 9.41
N GLU A 83 -0.94 21.89 9.05
CA GLU A 83 -1.97 22.45 8.16
C GLU A 83 -1.90 21.88 6.73
N ILE A 84 -0.69 21.78 6.16
CA ILE A 84 -0.48 21.20 4.83
C ILE A 84 -0.91 19.74 4.82
N ARG A 85 -0.49 18.97 5.84
CA ARG A 85 -0.93 17.60 6.06
C ARG A 85 -2.45 17.51 6.05
N ARG A 86 -3.13 18.31 6.88
CA ARG A 86 -4.61 18.40 6.93
C ARG A 86 -5.25 18.68 5.57
N HIS A 87 -4.65 19.56 4.78
CA HIS A 87 -5.13 19.86 3.43
C HIS A 87 -5.02 18.64 2.50
N LEU A 88 -3.87 17.94 2.52
CA LEU A 88 -3.62 16.74 1.71
C LEU A 88 -4.56 15.58 2.11
N PHE A 89 -5.09 15.56 3.34
CA PHE A 89 -5.99 14.49 3.82
C PHE A 89 -7.37 14.44 3.21
N LYS A 90 -7.81 15.49 2.48
CA LYS A 90 -9.07 15.42 1.72
C LYS A 90 -9.09 14.24 0.75
N PHE A 91 -7.94 13.83 0.22
CA PHE A 91 -7.81 12.69 -0.69
C PHE A 91 -7.76 11.36 0.05
N VAL A 92 -7.22 11.34 1.26
CA VAL A 92 -7.07 10.14 2.10
C VAL A 92 -8.42 9.66 2.63
N LYS A 93 -9.34 10.58 2.98
CA LYS A 93 -10.73 10.23 3.37
C LYS A 93 -11.50 9.42 2.31
N LYS A 94 -11.07 9.41 1.03
CA LYS A 94 -11.66 8.55 -0.02
C LYS A 94 -11.40 7.07 0.19
N VAL A 95 -10.33 6.70 0.90
CA VAL A 95 -10.07 5.30 1.23
C VAL A 95 -11.04 4.91 2.35
N ARG A 96 -11.88 3.92 2.10
CA ARG A 96 -13.01 3.56 2.97
C ARG A 96 -12.62 3.32 4.43
N ILE A 97 -11.45 2.72 4.65
CA ILE A 97 -10.93 2.45 6.01
C ILE A 97 -10.75 3.73 6.85
N PHE A 98 -10.38 4.85 6.22
CA PHE A 98 -10.16 6.12 6.89
C PHE A 98 -11.46 6.86 7.19
N SER A 99 -12.53 6.61 6.42
CA SER A 99 -13.84 7.21 6.69
C SER A 99 -14.47 6.77 8.03
N LEU A 100 -13.97 5.68 8.61
CA LEU A 100 -14.48 5.08 9.84
C LEU A 100 -13.62 5.40 11.07
N MET A 101 -12.53 6.16 10.90
CA MET A 101 -11.62 6.53 11.98
C MET A 101 -11.94 7.92 12.51
N ASP A 102 -11.82 8.09 13.84
CA ASP A 102 -11.94 9.41 14.48
C ASP A 102 -10.82 10.35 13.97
N GLU A 103 -11.10 11.66 13.92
CA GLU A 103 -10.20 12.65 13.31
C GLU A 103 -8.84 12.69 13.99
N ARG A 104 -8.78 12.44 15.30
CA ARG A 104 -7.52 12.35 16.06
C ARG A 104 -6.60 11.21 15.61
N ILE A 105 -7.20 10.08 15.21
CA ILE A 105 -6.47 8.89 14.77
C ILE A 105 -6.02 9.09 13.33
N LEU A 106 -6.90 9.67 12.52
CA LEU A 106 -6.56 10.10 11.18
C LEU A 106 -5.35 11.01 11.25
N ASP A 107 -5.40 12.11 12.01
CA ASP A 107 -4.28 13.07 12.20
C ASP A 107 -2.98 12.35 12.57
N ALA A 108 -3.01 11.38 13.48
CA ALA A 108 -1.81 10.63 13.89
C ALA A 108 -1.23 9.68 12.82
N ILE A 109 -2.09 9.01 12.04
CA ILE A 109 -1.68 8.18 10.90
C ILE A 109 -1.07 9.07 9.81
N CYS A 110 -1.76 10.16 9.57
CA CYS A 110 -1.51 11.18 8.59
C CYS A 110 -0.17 11.89 8.76
N GLU A 111 0.24 12.17 10.00
CA GLU A 111 1.59 12.64 10.33
C GLU A 111 2.70 11.67 9.90
N ARG A 112 2.38 10.38 9.76
CA ARG A 112 3.31 9.30 9.42
C ARG A 112 3.15 8.78 7.99
N LEU A 113 2.17 9.28 7.23
CA LEU A 113 1.96 8.91 5.83
C LEU A 113 3.07 9.51 4.95
N ARG A 114 3.60 8.68 4.06
CA ARG A 114 4.58 9.09 3.05
C ARG A 114 4.02 8.84 1.66
N GLN A 115 4.09 9.85 0.79
CA GLN A 115 3.72 9.67 -0.61
C GLN A 115 4.70 8.69 -1.28
N LYS A 116 4.17 7.76 -2.08
CA LYS A 116 4.94 6.83 -2.88
C LYS A 116 4.38 6.68 -4.27
N ILE A 117 5.29 6.62 -5.21
CA ILE A 117 5.02 6.43 -6.62
C ILE A 117 5.60 5.10 -7.05
N TYR A 118 4.78 4.27 -7.68
CA TYR A 118 5.19 3.00 -8.27
C TYR A 118 4.97 3.05 -9.77
N ILE A 119 5.97 2.62 -10.55
CA ILE A 119 5.81 2.44 -11.99
C ILE A 119 5.13 1.11 -12.32
N LYS A 120 4.53 1.03 -13.51
CA LYS A 120 4.03 -0.22 -14.09
C LYS A 120 5.08 -1.33 -14.01
N GLY A 121 4.66 -2.52 -13.60
CA GLY A 121 5.51 -3.71 -13.44
C GLY A 121 6.27 -3.75 -12.11
N SER A 122 6.19 -2.71 -11.27
CA SER A 122 6.73 -2.77 -9.91
C SER A 122 5.92 -3.69 -9.02
N LYS A 123 6.61 -4.39 -8.13
CA LYS A 123 5.99 -5.21 -7.08
C LYS A 123 5.98 -4.41 -5.77
N VAL A 124 4.79 -4.27 -5.19
CA VAL A 124 4.58 -3.57 -3.90
C VAL A 124 4.83 -4.53 -2.73
N LEU A 125 4.33 -5.76 -2.85
CA LEU A 125 4.57 -6.87 -1.95
C LEU A 125 5.09 -8.07 -2.76
N TYR A 126 5.86 -8.92 -2.10
CA TYR A 126 6.42 -10.15 -2.65
C TYR A 126 5.91 -11.32 -1.84
N ASP A 127 5.52 -12.39 -2.50
CA ASP A 127 5.26 -13.65 -1.83
C ASP A 127 6.54 -14.16 -1.12
N GLY A 128 6.40 -14.60 0.13
CA GLY A 128 7.51 -14.91 1.04
C GLY A 128 8.29 -13.68 1.55
N GLY A 129 7.94 -12.47 1.12
CA GLY A 129 8.57 -11.23 1.54
C GLY A 129 8.02 -10.67 2.84
N LEU A 130 8.76 -9.78 3.50
CA LEU A 130 8.31 -9.14 4.73
C LEU A 130 7.32 -8.00 4.44
N VAL A 131 6.23 -7.96 5.19
CA VAL A 131 5.24 -6.87 5.14
C VAL A 131 5.71 -5.74 6.04
N GLU A 132 6.45 -4.78 5.47
CA GLU A 132 7.06 -3.67 6.21
C GLU A 132 6.25 -2.38 6.19
N LYS A 133 5.18 -2.34 5.40
CA LYS A 133 4.38 -1.14 5.17
C LYS A 133 2.96 -1.49 4.73
N VAL A 134 2.03 -0.61 5.06
CA VAL A 134 0.68 -0.59 4.49
C VAL A 134 0.66 0.46 3.40
N VAL A 135 0.04 0.15 2.26
CA VAL A 135 -0.04 1.01 1.08
C VAL A 135 -1.49 1.30 0.74
N PHE A 136 -1.84 2.58 0.72
CA PHE A 136 -3.16 3.11 0.37
C PHE A 136 -3.15 3.62 -1.06
N ILE A 137 -3.97 3.03 -1.92
CA ILE A 137 -3.96 3.32 -3.36
C ILE A 137 -4.81 4.56 -3.61
N VAL A 138 -4.17 5.63 -4.10
CA VAL A 138 -4.85 6.88 -4.44
C VAL A 138 -5.24 6.87 -5.91
N ARG A 139 -4.33 6.49 -6.80
CA ARG A 139 -4.59 6.39 -8.25
C ARG A 139 -3.81 5.24 -8.85
N GLY A 140 -4.40 4.60 -9.86
CA GLY A 140 -3.79 3.49 -10.61
C GLY A 140 -4.46 2.15 -10.32
N LYS A 141 -3.95 1.10 -10.98
CA LYS A 141 -4.45 -0.27 -10.88
C LYS A 141 -3.32 -1.22 -10.55
N LEU A 142 -3.60 -2.13 -9.63
CA LEU A 142 -2.71 -3.19 -9.20
C LEU A 142 -3.45 -4.53 -9.24
N GLU A 143 -2.70 -5.61 -9.14
CA GLU A 143 -3.22 -6.96 -9.05
C GLU A 143 -2.52 -7.67 -7.89
N SER A 144 -3.31 -8.25 -6.99
CA SER A 144 -2.85 -9.11 -5.91
C SER A 144 -2.98 -10.56 -6.35
N ILE A 145 -1.89 -11.31 -6.28
CA ILE A 145 -1.81 -12.71 -6.67
C ILE A 145 -1.47 -13.50 -5.41
N GLY A 146 -2.39 -14.32 -4.93
CA GLY A 146 -2.17 -15.21 -3.77
C GLY A 146 -1.38 -16.48 -4.12
N GLU A 147 -0.98 -17.23 -3.10
CA GLU A 147 -0.37 -18.57 -3.24
C GLU A 147 -1.24 -19.56 -4.03
N ASP A 148 -2.56 -19.40 -3.97
CA ASP A 148 -3.54 -20.19 -4.71
C ASP A 148 -3.74 -19.74 -6.17
N GLU A 149 -2.85 -18.88 -6.66
CA GLU A 149 -2.89 -18.20 -7.98
C GLU A 149 -4.16 -17.35 -8.21
N ILE A 150 -4.96 -17.10 -7.16
CA ILE A 150 -6.13 -16.26 -7.27
C ILE A 150 -5.69 -14.80 -7.45
N ARG A 151 -6.16 -14.20 -8.55
CA ARG A 151 -5.90 -12.80 -8.90
C ARG A 151 -7.04 -11.93 -8.41
N VAL A 152 -6.71 -10.96 -7.56
CA VAL A 152 -7.65 -9.97 -7.03
C VAL A 152 -7.22 -8.58 -7.52
N PRO A 153 -8.04 -7.91 -8.36
CA PRO A 153 -7.71 -6.56 -8.81
C PRO A 153 -7.82 -5.57 -7.64
N LEU A 154 -6.87 -4.63 -7.57
CA LEU A 154 -6.87 -3.52 -6.63
C LEU A 154 -6.86 -2.20 -7.39
N SER A 155 -7.67 -1.24 -6.95
CA SER A 155 -7.81 0.08 -7.56
C SER A 155 -7.82 1.20 -6.51
N GLU A 156 -8.05 2.44 -6.95
CA GLU A 156 -8.25 3.60 -6.09
C GLU A 156 -9.20 3.28 -4.92
N GLY A 157 -8.78 3.67 -3.71
CA GLY A 157 -9.51 3.43 -2.47
C GLY A 157 -9.25 2.06 -1.82
N ASN A 158 -8.53 1.15 -2.48
CA ASN A 158 -8.10 -0.11 -1.87
C ASN A 158 -6.78 0.05 -1.09
N VAL A 159 -6.53 -0.93 -0.23
CA VAL A 159 -5.36 -1.02 0.65
C VAL A 159 -4.63 -2.31 0.35
N CYS A 160 -3.31 -2.28 0.53
CA CYS A 160 -2.39 -3.40 0.41
C CYS A 160 -1.52 -3.45 1.68
N GLY A 161 -1.22 -4.65 2.19
CA GLY A 161 -0.51 -4.82 3.46
C GLY A 161 -1.41 -4.71 4.70
N GLU A 162 -2.73 -4.76 4.54
CA GLU A 162 -3.72 -4.69 5.64
C GLU A 162 -3.59 -5.82 6.68
N GLU A 163 -2.89 -6.90 6.34
CA GLU A 163 -2.47 -7.94 7.27
C GLU A 163 -1.61 -7.38 8.43
N LEU A 164 -0.81 -6.33 8.15
CA LEU A 164 0.02 -5.66 9.14
C LEU A 164 -0.83 -4.87 10.16
N LEU A 165 -1.94 -4.26 9.72
CA LEU A 165 -2.88 -3.58 10.62
C LEU A 165 -3.47 -4.58 11.62
N THR A 166 -3.90 -5.74 11.14
CA THR A 166 -4.49 -6.79 11.98
C THR A 166 -3.46 -7.32 12.97
N TRP A 167 -2.25 -7.61 12.49
CA TRP A 167 -1.14 -8.09 13.30
C TRP A 167 -0.77 -7.12 14.43
N CYS A 168 -0.61 -5.81 14.14
CA CYS A 168 -0.29 -4.80 15.16
C CYS A 168 -1.38 -4.71 16.25
N LEU A 169 -2.65 -4.89 15.90
CA LEU A 169 -3.76 -4.85 16.86
C LEU A 169 -3.78 -6.04 17.81
N GLU A 170 -3.47 -7.23 17.29
CA GLU A 170 -3.39 -8.46 18.06
C GLU A 170 -2.20 -8.44 19.03
N HIS A 171 -1.03 -7.94 18.59
CA HIS A 171 0.20 -7.94 19.40
C HIS A 171 0.25 -6.82 20.45
N THR A 172 -0.57 -5.78 20.31
CA THR A 172 -0.76 -4.75 21.34
C THR A 172 -1.68 -5.25 22.47
N SER A 173 -2.37 -6.38 22.28
CA SER A 173 -3.20 -7.02 23.31
C SER A 173 -2.31 -7.86 24.21
N GLY A 174 -1.80 -7.26 25.27
CA GLY A 174 -1.06 -7.96 26.31
C GLY A 174 -1.88 -9.10 26.91
N ASN A 175 -1.70 -10.31 26.39
CA ASN A 175 -1.83 -11.51 27.17
C ASN A 175 -0.47 -12.19 27.15
N LYS A 176 0.30 -11.94 28.22
CA LYS A 176 1.44 -12.77 28.62
C LYS A 176 0.90 -14.15 28.99
N VAL A 177 0.60 -14.99 27.99
CA VAL A 177 0.43 -16.42 28.25
C VAL A 177 1.83 -17.03 28.30
N CYS A 178 2.31 -17.14 29.54
CA CYS A 178 3.27 -18.08 30.10
C CYS A 178 4.38 -18.65 29.20
N GLY A 179 5.63 -18.35 29.60
CA GLY A 179 6.74 -19.30 29.51
C GLY A 179 7.72 -19.10 28.35
N LYS A 180 8.84 -18.43 28.64
CA LYS A 180 10.13 -18.54 27.94
C LYS A 180 10.10 -18.42 26.41
N THR A 181 10.06 -17.18 25.93
CA THR A 181 11.19 -16.57 25.19
C THR A 181 10.85 -15.11 24.91
N ARG A 182 11.77 -14.19 25.25
CA ARG A 182 11.84 -12.90 24.56
C ARG A 182 12.19 -13.22 23.11
N ILE A 183 11.19 -13.41 22.24
CA ILE A 183 11.42 -13.51 20.80
C ILE A 183 11.27 -12.09 20.24
N PRO A 184 12.33 -11.43 19.78
CA PRO A 184 12.19 -10.14 19.14
C PRO A 184 11.53 -10.32 17.76
N ARG A 185 10.49 -9.54 17.48
CA ARG A 185 10.08 -9.16 16.11
C ARG A 185 9.76 -10.34 15.16
N GLN A 186 8.65 -11.03 15.36
CA GLN A 186 8.09 -11.89 14.32
C GLN A 186 7.57 -10.99 13.19
N ARG A 187 8.40 -10.78 12.15
CA ARG A 187 8.06 -9.92 11.00
C ARG A 187 7.06 -10.68 10.14
N LEU A 188 5.93 -10.05 9.88
CA LEU A 188 4.85 -10.63 9.08
C LEU A 188 5.34 -10.95 7.67
N ILE A 189 5.14 -12.19 7.23
CA ILE A 189 5.49 -12.65 5.88
C ILE A 189 4.23 -12.55 5.01
N SER A 190 4.38 -11.97 3.83
CA SER A 190 3.33 -11.89 2.81
C SER A 190 3.18 -13.25 2.11
N ASN A 191 1.95 -13.71 1.95
CA ASN A 191 1.56 -14.89 1.18
C ASN A 191 1.03 -14.53 -0.22
N ARG A 192 1.40 -13.33 -0.70
CA ARG A 192 0.90 -12.76 -1.95
C ARG A 192 1.92 -11.85 -2.60
N THR A 193 1.86 -11.79 -3.91
CA THR A 193 2.57 -10.80 -4.71
C THR A 193 1.59 -9.73 -5.19
N VAL A 194 1.92 -8.46 -4.96
CA VAL A 194 1.08 -7.34 -5.45
C VAL A 194 1.84 -6.58 -6.53
N LEU A 195 1.32 -6.61 -7.76
CA LEU A 195 1.94 -6.06 -8.95
C LEU A 195 1.21 -4.81 -9.46
N CYS A 196 1.95 -3.77 -9.83
CA CYS A 196 1.39 -2.58 -10.46
C CYS A 196 1.10 -2.83 -11.95
N LEU A 197 -0.17 -2.76 -12.35
CA LEU A 197 -0.59 -2.86 -13.75
C LEU A 197 -0.42 -1.54 -14.51
N THR A 198 -0.57 -0.42 -13.80
CA THR A 198 -0.31 0.94 -14.29
C THR A 198 0.74 1.63 -13.43
N ASN A 199 1.08 2.88 -13.75
CA ASN A 199 1.72 3.73 -12.74
C ASN A 199 0.71 4.00 -11.63
N VAL A 200 1.19 4.02 -10.39
CA VAL A 200 0.37 4.09 -9.18
C VAL A 200 0.90 5.20 -8.29
N GLU A 201 -0.01 6.06 -7.86
CA GLU A 201 0.19 7.03 -6.80
C GLU A 201 -0.46 6.48 -5.53
N ALA A 202 0.31 6.40 -4.45
CA ALA A 202 -0.14 5.81 -3.21
C ALA A 202 0.44 6.54 -2.00
N PHE A 203 -0.19 6.36 -0.85
CA PHE A 203 0.41 6.69 0.43
C PHE A 203 0.88 5.42 1.11
N SER A 204 1.97 5.48 1.85
CA SER A 204 2.47 4.35 2.64
C SER A 204 2.77 4.76 4.07
N ILE A 205 2.45 3.88 5.01
CA ILE A 205 2.87 3.97 6.42
C ILE A 205 3.72 2.75 6.74
N ARG A 206 4.86 2.95 7.40
CA ARG A 206 5.76 1.85 7.77
C ARG A 206 5.22 1.11 8.99
N ALA A 207 5.65 -0.15 9.15
CA ALA A 207 5.29 -0.97 10.29
C ALA A 207 5.62 -0.31 11.63
N ALA A 208 6.83 0.26 11.78
CA ALA A 208 7.23 0.93 13.01
C ALA A 208 6.31 2.12 13.36
N ASP A 209 6.01 2.95 12.36
CA ASP A 209 5.15 4.12 12.53
C ASP A 209 3.70 3.68 12.87
N LEU A 210 3.23 2.60 12.23
CA LEU A 210 1.91 2.02 12.49
C LEU A 210 1.81 1.40 13.89
N GLU A 211 2.86 0.70 14.36
CA GLU A 211 2.93 0.17 15.71
C GLU A 211 2.76 1.27 16.76
N GLU A 212 3.39 2.43 16.57
CA GLU A 212 3.20 3.58 17.46
C GLU A 212 1.75 4.07 17.50
N VAL A 213 1.14 4.26 16.32
CA VAL A 213 -0.27 4.67 16.24
C VAL A 213 -1.18 3.65 16.91
N THR A 214 -0.94 2.36 16.67
CA THR A 214 -1.77 1.29 17.27
C THR A 214 -1.62 1.22 18.78
N LYS A 215 -0.44 1.55 19.34
CA LYS A 215 -0.26 1.68 20.81
C LYS A 215 -1.04 2.87 21.37
N LEU A 216 -1.02 4.02 20.69
CA LEU A 216 -1.72 5.23 21.13
C LEU A 216 -3.25 5.08 21.06
N PHE A 217 -3.76 4.39 20.03
CA PHE A 217 -5.20 4.27 19.75
C PHE A 217 -5.74 2.85 19.83
N ALA A 218 -5.09 1.99 20.63
CA ALA A 218 -5.42 0.57 20.75
C ALA A 218 -6.91 0.32 21.06
N ARG A 219 -7.51 1.13 21.94
CA ARG A 219 -8.92 0.98 22.34
C ARG A 219 -9.87 1.22 21.16
N PHE A 220 -9.59 2.21 20.32
CA PHE A 220 -10.46 2.56 19.20
C PHE A 220 -10.32 1.57 18.04
N LEU A 221 -9.09 1.20 17.68
CA LEU A 221 -8.85 0.28 16.57
C LEU A 221 -9.33 -1.15 16.89
N ARG A 222 -9.56 -1.47 18.18
CA ARG A 222 -10.24 -2.69 18.64
C ARG A 222 -11.76 -2.62 18.58
N SER A 223 -12.34 -1.46 18.28
CA SER A 223 -13.79 -1.38 18.15
C SER A 223 -14.28 -2.36 17.06
N PRO A 224 -15.37 -3.11 17.32
CA PRO A 224 -15.88 -4.09 16.36
C PRO A 224 -16.22 -3.47 15.00
N GLY A 225 -16.63 -2.20 14.98
CA GLY A 225 -16.92 -1.48 13.73
C GLY A 225 -15.67 -1.27 12.87
N VAL A 226 -14.55 -0.86 13.46
CA VAL A 226 -13.30 -0.64 12.73
C VAL A 226 -12.68 -1.96 12.30
N GLN A 227 -12.62 -2.96 13.18
CA GLN A 227 -12.12 -4.30 12.82
C GLN A 227 -12.97 -4.97 11.75
N GLY A 228 -14.30 -4.83 11.87
CA GLY A 228 -15.25 -5.28 10.88
C GLY A 228 -14.96 -4.64 9.53
N ALA A 229 -14.80 -3.33 9.47
CA ALA A 229 -14.50 -2.66 8.22
C ALA A 229 -13.15 -3.06 7.61
N ILE A 230 -12.09 -3.21 8.41
CA ILE A 230 -10.80 -3.72 7.92
C ILE A 230 -10.98 -5.08 7.25
N ARG A 231 -11.74 -5.99 7.87
CA ARG A 231 -11.97 -7.35 7.37
C ARG A 231 -12.97 -7.40 6.20
N TYR A 232 -14.00 -6.58 6.22
CA TYR A 232 -15.09 -6.64 5.25
C TYR A 232 -14.88 -5.72 4.05
N GLU A 233 -14.07 -4.66 4.14
CA GLU A 233 -13.78 -3.78 3.00
C GLU A 233 -12.57 -4.22 2.18
N SER A 234 -11.65 -4.93 2.80
CA SER A 234 -10.46 -5.45 2.11
C SER A 234 -10.83 -6.54 1.09
N PRO A 235 -10.45 -6.37 -0.19
CA PRO A 235 -10.59 -7.44 -1.19
C PRO A 235 -9.85 -8.72 -0.80
N TYR A 236 -8.72 -8.60 -0.10
CA TYR A 236 -7.92 -9.73 0.38
C TYR A 236 -8.66 -10.56 1.42
N TRP A 237 -9.20 -9.93 2.46
CA TRP A 237 -9.91 -10.65 3.52
C TRP A 237 -11.20 -11.30 3.01
N ARG A 238 -11.90 -10.66 2.06
CA ARG A 238 -13.05 -11.28 1.36
C ARG A 238 -12.64 -12.54 0.60
N CYS A 239 -11.53 -12.47 -0.15
CA CYS A 239 -10.99 -13.61 -0.88
C CYS A 239 -10.64 -14.76 0.08
N LEU A 240 -9.91 -14.46 1.15
CA LEU A 240 -9.50 -15.45 2.16
C LEU A 240 -10.72 -16.10 2.85
N ALA A 241 -11.74 -15.31 3.18
CA ALA A 241 -12.98 -15.82 3.76
C ALA A 241 -13.71 -16.76 2.80
N ALA A 242 -13.83 -16.38 1.52
CA ALA A 242 -14.44 -17.21 0.49
C ALA A 242 -13.68 -18.55 0.33
N THR A 243 -12.34 -18.52 0.25
CA THR A 243 -11.52 -19.72 0.16
C THR A 243 -11.72 -20.63 1.38
N ARG A 244 -11.74 -20.07 2.60
CA ARG A 244 -11.99 -20.85 3.83
C ARG A 244 -13.37 -21.51 3.83
N ILE A 245 -14.41 -20.79 3.45
CA ILE A 245 -15.77 -21.33 3.33
C ILE A 245 -15.82 -22.45 2.28
N GLN A 246 -15.20 -22.24 1.12
CA GLN A 246 -15.14 -23.24 0.05
C GLN A 246 -14.42 -24.52 0.50
N VAL A 247 -13.29 -24.41 1.20
CA VAL A 247 -12.55 -25.55 1.73
C VAL A 247 -13.39 -26.33 2.75
N ALA A 248 -14.02 -25.61 3.71
CA ALA A 248 -14.90 -26.23 4.70
C ALA A 248 -16.09 -26.96 4.05
N TRP A 249 -16.70 -26.35 3.04
CA TRP A 249 -17.79 -26.96 2.28
C TRP A 249 -17.34 -28.22 1.51
N ARG A 250 -16.19 -28.17 0.83
CA ARG A 250 -15.61 -29.35 0.14
C ARG A 250 -15.36 -30.50 1.12
N TYR A 251 -14.83 -30.19 2.31
CA TYR A 251 -14.59 -31.18 3.36
C TYR A 251 -15.92 -31.79 3.86
N ARG A 252 -16.93 -30.96 4.12
CA ARG A 252 -18.29 -31.42 4.49
C ARG A 252 -18.90 -32.32 3.42
N LYS A 253 -18.81 -31.94 2.14
CA LYS A 253 -19.31 -32.73 1.00
C LYS A 253 -18.62 -34.09 0.92
N LYS A 254 -17.30 -34.14 1.11
CA LYS A 254 -16.53 -35.40 1.13
C LYS A 254 -16.95 -36.31 2.29
N ARG A 255 -17.25 -35.74 3.47
CA ARG A 255 -17.77 -36.50 4.62
C ARG A 255 -19.17 -37.06 4.37
N LEU A 256 -20.06 -36.29 3.75
CA LEU A 256 -21.40 -36.76 3.39
C LEU A 256 -21.33 -37.89 2.35
N TYR A 257 -20.54 -37.72 1.30
CA TYR A 257 -20.33 -38.77 0.29
C TYR A 257 -19.84 -40.09 0.91
N ARG A 258 -18.88 -40.02 1.85
CA ARG A 258 -18.38 -41.20 2.58
C ARG A 258 -19.44 -41.85 3.47
N ALA A 259 -20.29 -41.05 4.12
CA ALA A 259 -21.38 -41.55 4.95
C ALA A 259 -22.43 -42.28 4.08
N ASP A 260 -22.78 -41.71 2.93
CA ASP A 260 -23.72 -42.31 1.98
C ASP A 260 -23.17 -43.63 1.40
N THR A 261 -21.89 -43.68 1.02
CA THR A 261 -21.25 -44.93 0.54
C THR A 261 -21.15 -46.02 1.61
N SER A 262 -21.02 -45.64 2.89
CA SER A 262 -21.04 -46.62 3.99
C SER A 262 -22.43 -47.17 4.30
N GLN A 263 -23.51 -46.44 3.97
CA GLN A 263 -24.89 -46.94 4.14
C GLN A 263 -25.38 -47.78 2.94
N SER A 264 -24.79 -47.62 1.76
CA SER A 264 -25.20 -48.35 0.54
C SER A 264 -24.55 -49.73 0.35
N ASN A 265 -23.69 -50.19 1.27
CA ASN A 265 -23.13 -51.55 1.25
C ASN A 265 -23.89 -52.44 2.24
N PRO A 266 -24.89 -53.25 1.82
CA PRO A 266 -25.46 -54.26 2.69
C PRO A 266 -24.42 -55.37 2.93
N ASN A 267 -24.20 -55.70 4.21
CA ASN A 267 -23.29 -56.80 4.61
C ASN A 267 -23.63 -58.09 3.84
N PRO A 268 -22.63 -58.81 3.27
CA PRO A 268 -22.89 -60.13 2.71
C PRO A 268 -23.37 -61.05 3.84
N THR A 269 -24.57 -61.57 3.67
CA THR A 269 -25.25 -62.46 4.60
C THR A 269 -24.37 -63.68 4.86
N THR A 270 -24.11 -63.94 6.14
CA THR A 270 -23.42 -65.13 6.66
C THR A 270 -24.11 -66.40 6.14
N ILE A 271 -23.41 -67.20 5.35
CA ILE A 271 -23.84 -68.56 4.98
C ILE A 271 -23.40 -69.48 6.14
N PRO A 272 -24.31 -70.25 6.77
CA PRO A 272 -23.92 -71.23 7.77
C PRO A 272 -23.32 -72.45 7.09
N THR A 273 -22.10 -72.82 7.48
CA THR A 273 -21.47 -74.09 7.10
C THR A 273 -22.11 -75.22 7.91
N ASN A 274 -22.75 -76.16 7.21
CA ASN A 274 -23.08 -77.50 7.71
C ASN A 274 -21.81 -78.35 7.88
#